data_AF-A0A920HSH1-F1
#
_entry.id   AF-A0A920HSH1-F1
#
_cell.length_a   1.000
_cell.length_b   1.000
_cell.length_c   1.000
_cell.angle_alpha   90.00
_cell.angle_beta   90.00
_cell.angle_gamma   90.00
#
_symmetry.space_group_name_H-M   'P 1'
#
loop_
_entity.id
_entity.type
_entity.pdbx_description
1 polymer ?
#
loop_
_entity_poly.entity_id
_entity_poly.type
_entity_poly.pdbx_seq_one_letter_code
_entity_poly.pdbx_strand_id
1 'polypeptide(L)'
;MQKVQKQSSQDLTEAYTAEGRLINSDFLNGLSIDEAKNKAIEKLIESNKGKRETNFRLRDWGISRQRYWGCPIPILYREDGEIIPVPEDELPITLPEDIDLTIPGNPLERHPTWKYTKCKETGLKAVRETDTLDTFVDSSWYFARFCDLDKEKPLNISATDYWLPVDQYIGGVEHAILHLLYSRFFTNALKDTGHLNISEPFNGMFTQGMVCHETYQNNNGEWIEPSLITVKNSEIIHKETGETLRKGPSEKMSKSKKNVVDPSTIIKKFGADTARWFVLSDSPPERDIFWSESGVEAAGKFIRKIWNTINQLNALAKGNTKNENKKKRLLT
;
A
#
# COMPACT_ATOMS: atom_id res chain seq x y z
N MET A 1 -56.56 -4.85 36.84
CA MET A 1 -55.27 -5.29 37.41
C MET A 1 -54.86 -6.62 36.78
N GLN A 2 -54.19 -6.60 35.63
CA GLN A 2 -53.52 -7.80 35.10
C GLN A 2 -52.14 -7.88 35.74
N LYS A 3 -51.92 -8.93 36.52
CA LYS A 3 -50.63 -9.24 37.16
C LYS A 3 -49.60 -9.51 36.07
N VAL A 4 -48.63 -8.62 35.92
CA VAL A 4 -47.42 -8.89 35.16
C VAL A 4 -46.69 -10.03 35.87
N GLN A 5 -46.70 -11.22 35.27
CA GLN A 5 -45.89 -12.35 35.73
C GLN A 5 -44.42 -11.93 35.71
N LYS A 6 -43.78 -12.02 36.87
CA LYS A 6 -42.35 -11.80 37.03
C LYS A 6 -41.63 -12.94 36.31
N GLN A 7 -41.24 -12.73 35.05
CA GLN A 7 -40.33 -13.63 34.34
C GLN A 7 -39.05 -13.77 35.17
N SER A 8 -38.61 -15.00 35.39
CA SER A 8 -37.41 -15.31 36.16
C SER A 8 -36.23 -14.53 35.59
N SER A 9 -35.54 -13.76 36.43
CA SER A 9 -34.29 -13.12 36.05
C SER A 9 -33.27 -14.20 35.73
N GLN A 10 -33.02 -14.46 34.44
CA GLN A 10 -31.77 -15.09 34.04
C GLN A 10 -30.65 -14.17 34.52
N ASP A 11 -29.71 -14.72 35.28
CA ASP A 11 -28.51 -13.99 35.68
C ASP A 11 -27.77 -13.57 34.41
N LEU A 12 -27.73 -12.27 34.15
CA LEU A 12 -26.99 -11.70 33.02
C LEU A 12 -25.50 -11.82 33.33
N THR A 13 -24.80 -12.69 32.60
CA THR A 13 -23.35 -12.89 32.76
C THR A 13 -22.52 -11.96 31.89
N GLU A 14 -23.13 -11.31 30.90
CA GLU A 14 -22.48 -10.36 29.99
C GLU A 14 -23.47 -9.34 29.40
N ALA A 15 -22.94 -8.28 28.78
CA ALA A 15 -23.76 -7.26 28.11
C ALA A 15 -24.38 -7.80 26.82
N TYR A 16 -25.70 -7.61 26.65
CA TYR A 16 -26.40 -7.96 25.41
C TYR A 16 -26.20 -6.87 24.36
N THR A 17 -25.58 -7.22 23.22
CA THR A 17 -25.21 -6.28 22.15
C THR A 17 -26.00 -6.47 20.85
N ALA A 18 -26.91 -7.44 20.81
CA ALA A 18 -27.74 -7.72 19.65
C ALA A 18 -29.04 -6.88 19.65
N GLU A 19 -29.78 -6.99 18.54
CA GLU A 19 -31.06 -6.31 18.37
C GLU A 19 -32.12 -6.77 19.39
N GLY A 20 -33.06 -5.88 19.73
CA GLY A 20 -34.09 -6.20 20.69
C GLY A 20 -35.13 -5.10 20.82
N ARG A 21 -36.05 -5.30 21.78
CA ARG A 21 -37.03 -4.28 22.16
C ARG A 21 -36.66 -3.69 23.50
N LEU A 22 -36.83 -2.38 23.63
CA LEU A 22 -36.51 -1.68 24.87
C LEU A 22 -37.48 -2.08 25.98
N ILE A 23 -36.91 -2.28 27.16
CA ILE A 23 -37.63 -2.53 28.41
C ILE A 23 -37.07 -1.61 29.48
N ASN A 24 -37.81 -1.42 30.58
CA ASN A 24 -37.42 -0.55 31.70
C ASN A 24 -37.00 0.88 31.29
N SER A 25 -37.59 1.40 30.20
CA SER A 25 -37.22 2.67 29.55
C SER A 25 -38.43 3.59 29.28
N ASP A 26 -39.47 3.52 30.13
CA ASP A 26 -40.67 4.37 30.11
C ASP A 26 -41.33 4.51 28.72
N PHE A 27 -41.41 5.72 28.15
CA PHE A 27 -42.03 6.02 26.84
C PHE A 27 -41.34 5.37 25.63
N LEU A 28 -40.20 4.70 25.86
CA LEU A 28 -39.46 3.91 24.87
C LEU A 28 -39.76 2.40 24.96
N ASN A 29 -40.49 1.93 25.98
CA ASN A 29 -40.77 0.51 26.15
C ASN A 29 -41.50 -0.07 24.93
N GLY A 30 -41.07 -1.26 24.50
CA GLY A 30 -41.64 -1.99 23.36
C GLY A 30 -41.14 -1.53 21.99
N LEU A 31 -40.44 -0.39 21.89
CA LEU A 31 -39.83 0.08 20.63
C LEU A 31 -38.61 -0.74 20.25
N SER A 32 -38.31 -0.81 18.94
CA SER A 32 -37.02 -1.27 18.45
C SER A 32 -35.90 -0.27 18.76
N ILE A 33 -34.64 -0.70 18.62
CA ILE A 33 -33.47 0.14 18.90
C ILE A 33 -33.49 1.43 18.07
N ASP A 34 -33.80 1.36 16.78
CA ASP A 34 -33.77 2.52 15.89
C ASP A 34 -34.95 3.49 16.13
N GLU A 35 -36.15 2.96 16.34
CA GLU A 35 -37.31 3.79 16.74
C GLU A 35 -37.03 4.51 18.06
N ALA A 36 -36.45 3.80 19.03
CA ALA A 36 -36.12 4.36 20.32
C ALA A 36 -35.04 5.44 20.25
N LYS A 37 -33.97 5.24 19.45
CA LYS A 37 -32.94 6.26 19.22
C LYS A 37 -33.57 7.54 18.68
N ASN A 38 -34.42 7.44 17.66
CA ASN A 38 -35.06 8.61 17.07
C ASN A 38 -35.98 9.34 18.07
N LYS A 39 -36.84 8.60 18.77
CA LYS A 39 -37.76 9.18 19.77
C LYS A 39 -37.02 9.79 20.97
N ALA A 40 -35.90 9.19 21.39
CA ALA A 40 -35.05 9.74 22.43
C ALA A 40 -34.37 11.04 21.98
N ILE A 41 -33.85 11.09 20.74
CA ILE A 41 -33.25 12.30 20.16
C ILE A 41 -34.27 13.43 20.07
N GLU A 42 -35.49 13.16 19.57
CA GLU A 42 -36.57 14.15 19.49
C GLU A 42 -36.86 14.78 20.85
N LYS A 43 -37.03 13.95 21.89
CA LYS A 43 -37.31 14.43 23.24
C LYS A 43 -36.15 15.23 23.85
N LEU A 44 -34.90 14.86 23.55
CA LEU A 44 -33.72 15.63 23.98
C LEU A 44 -33.65 17.00 23.28
N ILE A 45 -34.03 17.07 22.01
CA ILE A 45 -34.11 18.33 21.26
C ILE A 45 -35.24 19.21 21.81
N GLU A 46 -36.45 18.68 21.96
CA GLU A 46 -37.62 19.42 22.50
C GLU A 46 -37.36 19.99 23.89
N SER A 47 -36.57 19.27 24.70
CA SER A 47 -36.19 19.71 26.05
C SER A 47 -34.93 20.58 26.12
N ASN A 48 -34.35 20.97 24.96
CA ASN A 48 -33.10 21.72 24.86
C ASN A 48 -31.92 21.08 25.63
N LYS A 49 -31.90 19.73 25.70
CA LYS A 49 -30.86 18.94 26.38
C LYS A 49 -29.95 18.17 25.42
N GLY A 50 -30.13 18.34 24.12
CA GLY A 50 -29.29 17.71 23.12
C GLY A 50 -29.56 18.23 21.72
N LYS A 51 -28.66 17.87 20.81
CA LYS A 51 -28.77 18.10 19.37
C LYS A 51 -28.43 16.81 18.63
N ARG A 52 -28.90 16.69 17.38
CA ARG A 52 -28.47 15.59 16.51
C ARG A 52 -27.06 15.89 15.99
N GLU A 53 -26.21 14.87 16.03
CA GLU A 53 -24.83 14.98 15.56
C GLU A 53 -24.42 13.69 14.87
N THR A 54 -23.76 13.82 13.72
CA THR A 54 -23.20 12.70 12.98
C THR A 54 -21.72 12.59 13.33
N ASN A 55 -21.30 11.44 13.84
CA ASN A 55 -19.91 11.16 14.17
C ASN A 55 -19.29 10.17 13.19
N PHE A 56 -18.02 10.37 12.86
CA PHE A 56 -17.24 9.47 12.00
C PHE A 56 -16.21 8.72 12.84
N ARG A 57 -15.99 7.44 12.52
CA ARG A 57 -14.86 6.68 13.09
C ARG A 57 -13.51 7.14 12.52
N LEU A 58 -13.53 7.67 11.30
CA LEU A 58 -12.37 8.24 10.64
C LEU A 58 -11.80 9.38 11.50
N ARG A 59 -10.46 9.43 11.58
CA ARG A 59 -9.71 10.49 12.27
C ARG A 59 -8.96 11.30 11.23
N ASP A 60 -8.60 12.52 11.59
CA ASP A 60 -7.72 13.35 10.79
C ASP A 60 -6.38 12.66 10.56
N TRP A 61 -5.78 12.94 9.41
CA TRP A 61 -4.50 12.37 9.04
C TRP A 61 -3.36 13.20 9.63
N GLY A 62 -2.68 12.64 10.62
CA GLY A 62 -1.43 13.21 11.13
C GLY A 62 -0.29 12.97 10.13
N ILE A 63 0.12 14.02 9.41
CA ILE A 63 1.13 13.97 8.35
C ILE A 63 2.57 14.19 8.84
N SER A 64 2.80 14.79 10.00
CA SER A 64 4.16 15.11 10.46
C SER A 64 4.93 13.89 10.95
N ARG A 65 6.19 13.77 10.55
CA ARG A 65 7.10 12.67 10.90
C ARG A 65 8.43 13.23 11.41
N GLN A 66 8.87 12.75 12.56
CA GLN A 66 10.16 13.08 13.17
C GLN A 66 11.30 12.27 12.51
N ARG A 67 11.42 12.35 11.18
CA ARG A 67 12.39 11.61 10.37
C ARG A 67 13.09 12.56 9.41
N TYR A 68 14.34 12.27 9.09
CA TYR A 68 15.10 13.07 8.12
C TYR A 68 14.64 12.84 6.67
N TRP A 69 14.42 11.57 6.28
CA TRP A 69 14.15 11.23 4.88
C TRP A 69 12.67 11.38 4.51
N GLY A 70 12.27 12.61 4.22
CA GLY A 70 10.94 12.97 3.74
C GLY A 70 10.89 14.42 3.24
N CYS A 71 9.77 14.81 2.63
CA CYS A 71 9.56 16.19 2.17
C CYS A 71 9.44 17.16 3.37
N PRO A 72 10.28 18.20 3.52
CA PRO A 72 10.13 19.17 4.60
C PRO A 72 8.77 19.86 4.58
N ILE A 73 8.14 20.02 5.75
CA ILE A 73 6.87 20.74 5.87
C ILE A 73 7.15 22.24 5.69
N PRO A 74 6.47 22.94 4.75
CA PRO A 74 6.79 24.32 4.42
C PRO A 74 6.16 25.33 5.39
N ILE A 75 6.53 25.25 6.67
CA ILE A 75 6.07 26.12 7.76
C ILE A 75 7.27 26.79 8.44
N LEU A 76 7.11 28.05 8.83
CA LEU A 76 8.05 28.83 9.62
C LEU A 76 7.42 29.26 10.95
N TYR A 77 8.18 29.12 12.03
CA TYR A 77 7.91 29.64 13.35
C TYR A 77 8.71 30.93 13.57
N ARG A 78 8.03 32.08 13.55
CA ARG A 78 8.69 33.40 13.63
C ARG A 78 8.89 33.84 15.08
N GLU A 79 9.91 34.66 15.34
CA GLU A 79 10.31 35.04 16.72
C GLU A 79 9.27 35.90 17.47
N ASP A 80 8.31 36.50 16.77
CA ASP A 80 7.15 37.21 17.33
C ASP A 80 6.00 36.28 17.73
N GLY A 81 6.11 34.97 17.48
CA GLY A 81 5.13 33.94 17.83
C GLY A 81 4.18 33.53 16.70
N GLU A 82 4.28 34.16 15.53
CA GLU A 82 3.45 33.81 14.37
C GLU A 82 3.93 32.52 13.67
N ILE A 83 2.96 31.73 13.19
CA ILE A 83 3.20 30.50 12.41
C ILE A 83 2.74 30.77 10.98
N ILE A 84 3.67 30.79 10.04
CA ILE A 84 3.41 31.20 8.66
C ILE A 84 3.85 30.12 7.66
N PRO A 85 3.17 29.98 6.50
CA PRO A 85 3.70 29.17 5.42
C PRO A 85 4.96 29.81 4.84
N VAL A 86 5.83 28.97 4.29
CA VAL A 86 6.98 29.41 3.51
C VAL A 86 6.47 30.04 2.21
N PRO A 87 6.96 31.23 1.80
CA PRO A 87 6.59 31.84 0.53
C PRO A 87 6.85 30.92 -0.67
N GLU A 88 5.97 30.96 -1.67
CA GLU A 88 6.02 30.05 -2.84
C GLU A 88 7.33 30.19 -3.62
N ASP A 89 7.89 31.40 -3.70
CA ASP A 89 9.16 31.69 -4.37
C ASP A 89 10.41 31.29 -3.56
N GLU A 90 10.22 30.81 -2.32
CA GLU A 90 11.27 30.20 -1.50
C GLU A 90 11.19 28.65 -1.51
N LEU A 91 10.23 28.08 -2.24
CA LEU A 91 10.16 26.64 -2.47
C LEU A 91 11.12 26.21 -3.60
N PRO A 92 11.65 24.96 -3.56
CA PRO A 92 11.48 23.98 -2.49
C PRO A 92 12.42 24.22 -1.30
N ILE A 93 11.98 23.83 -0.10
CA ILE A 93 12.91 23.64 1.02
C ILE A 93 13.63 22.31 0.81
N THR A 94 14.92 22.37 0.47
CA THR A 94 15.75 21.18 0.27
C THR A 94 16.29 20.66 1.60
N LEU A 95 16.32 19.33 1.75
CA LEU A 95 17.00 18.69 2.88
C LEU A 95 18.51 19.02 2.86
N PRO A 96 19.15 19.20 4.03
CA PRO A 96 20.59 19.40 4.11
C PRO A 96 21.34 18.10 3.80
N GLU A 97 22.38 18.16 2.97
CA GLU A 97 23.22 16.99 2.68
C GLU A 97 24.17 16.65 3.85
N ASP A 98 24.53 17.64 4.66
CA ASP A 98 25.44 17.56 5.80
C ASP A 98 24.72 17.16 7.10
N ILE A 99 24.15 15.95 7.13
CA ILE A 99 23.35 15.46 8.26
C ILE A 99 24.03 14.37 9.10
N ASP A 100 23.93 14.46 10.42
CA ASP A 100 24.35 13.40 11.35
C ASP A 100 23.16 12.49 11.71
N LEU A 101 23.21 11.25 11.23
CA LEU A 101 22.20 10.21 11.45
C LEU A 101 22.56 9.22 12.56
N THR A 102 23.67 9.41 13.27
CA THR A 102 24.14 8.48 14.31
C THR A 102 23.32 8.58 15.60
N ILE A 103 22.65 9.71 15.83
CA ILE A 103 21.88 9.98 17.05
C ILE A 103 20.39 9.70 16.81
N PRO A 104 19.73 8.86 17.64
CA PRO A 104 18.28 8.64 17.56
C PRO A 104 17.45 9.93 17.68
N GLY A 105 16.25 9.96 17.09
CA GLY A 105 15.35 11.12 17.08
C GLY A 105 15.42 11.93 15.77
N ASN A 106 14.87 13.15 15.77
CA ASN A 106 14.81 14.00 14.57
C ASN A 106 16.17 14.66 14.29
N PRO A 107 16.87 14.31 13.18
CA PRO A 107 18.16 14.92 12.85
C PRO A 107 18.05 16.39 12.44
N LEU A 108 16.96 16.80 11.79
CA LEU A 108 16.75 18.18 11.33
C LEU A 108 16.60 19.15 12.50
N GLU A 109 15.99 18.69 13.60
CA GLU A 109 15.86 19.47 14.83
C GLU A 109 17.23 19.81 15.45
N ARG A 110 18.22 18.93 15.30
CA ARG A 110 19.57 19.15 15.85
C ARG A 110 20.52 19.84 14.88
N HIS A 111 20.11 20.01 13.62
CA HIS A 111 20.96 20.59 12.61
C HIS A 111 21.33 22.03 13.00
N PRO A 112 22.63 22.39 13.08
CA PRO A 112 23.07 23.64 13.70
C PRO A 112 22.66 24.89 12.93
N THR A 113 22.48 24.78 11.61
CA THR A 113 22.23 25.93 10.71
C THR A 113 20.93 25.80 9.93
N TRP A 114 20.63 24.64 9.33
CA TRP A 114 19.53 24.43 8.41
C TRP A 114 18.15 24.87 8.92
N LYS A 115 17.80 24.64 10.20
CA LYS A 115 16.47 25.03 10.68
C LYS A 115 16.31 26.54 10.86
N TYR A 116 17.40 27.29 10.98
CA TYR A 116 17.35 28.73 11.23
C TYR A 116 17.25 29.50 9.90
N THR A 117 16.33 30.46 9.84
CA THR A 117 16.13 31.32 8.67
C THR A 117 15.61 32.70 9.10
N LYS A 118 15.24 33.53 8.13
CA LYS A 118 14.51 34.78 8.35
C LYS A 118 13.25 34.79 7.50
N CYS A 119 12.19 35.40 8.01
CA CYS A 119 10.99 35.68 7.23
C CYS A 119 11.31 36.78 6.22
N LYS A 120 11.15 36.50 4.91
CA LYS A 120 11.47 37.45 3.83
C LYS A 120 10.68 38.76 3.91
N GLU A 121 9.41 38.69 4.29
CA GLU A 121 8.51 39.85 4.32
C GLU A 121 8.83 40.83 5.46
N THR A 122 9.23 40.30 6.62
CA THR A 122 9.41 41.12 7.85
C THR A 122 10.87 41.29 8.25
N GLY A 123 11.77 40.44 7.75
CA GLY A 123 13.18 40.37 8.15
C GLY A 123 13.42 39.72 9.53
N LEU A 124 12.35 39.38 10.27
CA LEU A 124 12.41 38.74 11.57
C LEU A 124 13.04 37.34 11.49
N LYS A 125 13.69 36.90 12.57
CA LYS A 125 14.22 35.54 12.67
C LYS A 125 13.07 34.54 12.71
N ALA A 126 13.29 33.39 12.09
CA ALA A 126 12.34 32.28 12.08
C ALA A 126 13.05 30.93 12.13
N VAL A 127 12.32 29.90 12.54
CA VAL A 127 12.75 28.51 12.56
C VAL A 127 11.85 27.72 11.62
N ARG A 128 12.42 26.93 10.70
CA ARG A 128 11.68 26.01 9.83
C ARG A 128 11.07 24.89 10.67
N GLU A 129 9.89 24.41 10.28
CA GLU A 129 9.41 23.10 10.73
C GLU A 129 10.46 22.04 10.42
N THR A 130 10.76 21.21 11.42
CA THR A 130 11.83 20.20 11.36
C THR A 130 11.26 18.81 11.13
N ASP A 131 9.95 18.64 11.27
CA ASP A 131 9.26 17.44 10.80
C ASP A 131 9.12 17.42 9.27
N THR A 132 9.10 16.20 8.73
CA THR A 132 8.82 15.94 7.31
C THR A 132 7.42 15.38 7.13
N LEU A 133 6.88 15.49 5.92
CA LEU A 133 5.62 14.86 5.54
C LEU A 133 5.73 13.32 5.53
N ASP A 134 4.63 12.65 5.88
CA ASP A 134 4.43 11.23 5.66
C ASP A 134 4.57 10.91 4.16
N THR A 135 5.32 9.86 3.83
CA THR A 135 5.45 9.29 2.49
C THR A 135 4.12 9.05 1.75
N PHE A 136 3.01 8.83 2.48
CA PHE A 136 1.70 8.74 1.84
C PHE A 136 1.25 10.05 1.19
N VAL A 137 1.76 11.21 1.59
CA VAL A 137 1.51 12.49 0.91
C VAL A 137 2.01 12.41 -0.52
N ASP A 138 3.24 11.96 -0.72
CA ASP A 138 3.85 11.83 -2.06
C ASP A 138 3.08 10.81 -2.92
N SER A 139 2.72 9.67 -2.32
CA SER A 139 1.99 8.61 -3.03
C SER A 139 0.52 8.93 -3.28
N SER A 140 -0.03 10.01 -2.71
CA SER A 140 -1.46 10.34 -2.87
C SER A 140 -1.80 11.09 -4.15
N TRP A 141 -0.81 11.55 -4.92
CA TRP A 141 -1.06 12.33 -6.14
C TRP A 141 -0.09 12.05 -7.30
N TYR A 142 0.86 11.13 -7.12
CA TYR A 142 1.87 10.80 -8.14
C TYR A 142 1.29 10.39 -9.51
N PHE A 143 0.11 9.76 -9.54
CA PHE A 143 -0.57 9.37 -10.78
C PHE A 143 -0.96 10.60 -11.62
N ALA A 144 -1.33 11.72 -10.96
CA ALA A 144 -1.59 12.98 -11.64
C ALA A 144 -0.29 13.63 -12.12
N ARG A 145 0.78 13.54 -11.32
CA ARG A 145 2.11 14.02 -11.72
C ARG A 145 2.65 13.31 -12.95
N PHE A 146 2.33 12.03 -13.16
CA PHE A 146 2.77 11.31 -14.36
C PHE A 146 2.12 11.78 -15.67
N CYS A 147 1.02 12.55 -15.61
CA CYS A 147 0.38 13.08 -16.81
C CYS A 147 1.25 14.12 -17.52
N ASP A 148 2.07 14.86 -16.77
CA ASP A 148 3.05 15.83 -17.29
C ASP A 148 4.21 16.01 -16.31
N LEU A 149 5.44 15.86 -16.80
CA LEU A 149 6.68 15.97 -16.02
C LEU A 149 7.35 17.35 -16.13
N ASP A 150 6.61 18.37 -16.54
CA ASP A 150 7.05 19.77 -16.53
C ASP A 150 7.64 20.15 -15.17
N LYS A 151 8.84 20.75 -15.18
CA LYS A 151 9.56 21.16 -13.97
C LYS A 151 8.98 22.42 -13.34
N GLU A 152 8.29 23.27 -14.10
CA GLU A 152 7.85 24.59 -13.65
C GLU A 152 6.48 24.56 -12.96
N LYS A 153 5.67 23.52 -13.19
CA LYS A 153 4.33 23.38 -12.58
C LYS A 153 4.16 22.00 -11.98
N PRO A 154 3.55 21.87 -10.79
CA PRO A 154 3.32 20.57 -10.18
C PRO A 154 2.33 19.71 -11.00
N LEU A 155 1.31 20.34 -11.59
CA LEU A 155 0.29 19.69 -12.42
C LEU A 155 -0.06 20.56 -13.64
N ASN A 156 -0.42 19.90 -14.73
CA ASN A 156 -0.96 20.52 -15.94
C ASN A 156 -2.38 20.00 -16.19
N ILE A 157 -3.37 20.87 -16.00
CA ILE A 157 -4.80 20.52 -16.08
C ILE A 157 -5.15 19.87 -17.42
N SER A 158 -4.62 20.41 -18.52
CA SER A 158 -4.91 19.87 -19.87
C SER A 158 -4.38 18.45 -20.05
N ALA A 159 -3.23 18.13 -19.47
CA ALA A 159 -2.66 16.79 -19.52
C ALA A 159 -3.40 15.84 -18.58
N THR A 160 -3.77 16.29 -17.38
CA THR A 160 -4.55 15.47 -16.44
C THR A 160 -5.95 15.19 -16.95
N ASP A 161 -6.61 16.15 -17.62
CA ASP A 161 -7.94 15.95 -18.22
C ASP A 161 -7.91 14.95 -19.39
N TYR A 162 -6.76 14.82 -20.06
CA TYR A 162 -6.58 13.83 -21.12
C TYR A 162 -6.33 12.43 -20.58
N TRP A 163 -5.51 12.28 -19.54
CA TRP A 163 -5.04 10.99 -19.03
C TRP A 163 -5.86 10.42 -17.87
N LEU A 164 -6.51 11.26 -17.07
CA LEU A 164 -7.25 10.84 -15.87
C LEU A 164 -8.76 10.80 -16.13
N PRO A 165 -9.49 9.97 -15.37
CA PRO A 165 -9.04 9.08 -14.29
C PRO A 165 -8.22 7.88 -14.81
N VAL A 166 -7.43 7.26 -13.94
CA VAL A 166 -6.70 6.03 -14.29
C VAL A 166 -7.71 4.92 -14.56
N ASP A 167 -7.70 4.38 -15.78
CA ASP A 167 -8.65 3.32 -16.18
C ASP A 167 -8.51 2.05 -15.35
N GLN A 168 -7.27 1.61 -15.11
CA GLN A 168 -6.98 0.39 -14.35
C GLN A 168 -5.78 0.62 -13.43
N TYR A 169 -6.05 0.70 -12.13
CA TYR A 169 -5.06 0.66 -11.09
C TYR A 169 -4.82 -0.79 -10.64
N ILE A 170 -3.56 -1.18 -10.48
CA ILE A 170 -3.15 -2.53 -10.06
C ILE A 170 -2.24 -2.38 -8.83
N GLY A 171 -2.65 -2.93 -7.70
CA GLY A 171 -1.87 -2.84 -6.45
C GLY A 171 -2.32 -3.85 -5.41
N GLY A 172 -1.46 -4.18 -4.45
CA GLY A 172 -1.78 -5.15 -3.42
C GLY A 172 -2.91 -4.66 -2.47
N VAL A 173 -3.66 -5.60 -1.92
CA VAL A 173 -4.78 -5.33 -0.99
C VAL A 173 -4.32 -4.62 0.29
N GLU A 174 -3.03 -4.71 0.65
CA GLU A 174 -2.43 -4.01 1.78
C GLU A 174 -2.61 -2.48 1.73
N HIS A 175 -2.87 -1.93 0.54
CA HIS A 175 -3.05 -0.51 0.31
C HIS A 175 -4.53 -0.07 0.29
N ALA A 176 -5.47 -0.99 0.55
CA ALA A 176 -6.90 -0.75 0.37
C ALA A 176 -7.49 0.36 1.26
N ILE A 177 -6.99 0.54 2.49
CA ILE A 177 -7.47 1.61 3.37
C ILE A 177 -6.60 2.85 3.23
N LEU A 178 -5.30 2.79 3.54
CA LEU A 178 -4.46 3.99 3.63
C LEU A 178 -4.29 4.70 2.26
N HIS A 179 -3.40 4.18 1.43
CA HIS A 179 -3.04 4.76 0.14
C HIS A 179 -4.25 5.08 -0.75
N LEU A 180 -5.20 4.15 -0.91
CA LEU A 180 -6.37 4.39 -1.76
C LEU A 180 -7.31 5.47 -1.19
N LEU A 181 -7.52 5.52 0.14
CA LEU A 181 -8.32 6.59 0.74
C LEU A 181 -7.62 7.94 0.63
N TYR A 182 -6.31 7.98 0.89
CA TYR A 182 -5.54 9.22 0.79
C TYR A 182 -5.45 9.74 -0.63
N SER A 183 -5.34 8.86 -1.63
CA SER A 183 -5.39 9.23 -3.05
C SER A 183 -6.75 9.85 -3.42
N ARG A 184 -7.85 9.28 -2.94
CA ARG A 184 -9.20 9.84 -3.13
C ARG A 184 -9.39 11.18 -2.43
N PHE A 185 -8.86 11.31 -1.21
CA PHE A 185 -8.85 12.57 -0.47
C PHE A 185 -8.07 13.65 -1.22
N PHE A 186 -6.83 13.36 -1.65
CA PHE A 186 -6.00 14.28 -2.43
C PHE A 186 -6.64 14.65 -3.76
N THR A 187 -7.28 13.71 -4.45
CA THR A 187 -7.99 14.00 -5.71
C THR A 187 -9.09 15.04 -5.50
N ASN A 188 -9.92 14.87 -4.47
CA ASN A 188 -10.96 15.85 -4.15
C ASN A 188 -10.36 17.19 -3.67
N ALA A 189 -9.32 17.18 -2.85
CA ALA A 189 -8.65 18.41 -2.43
C ALA A 189 -8.02 19.18 -3.60
N LEU A 190 -7.40 18.48 -4.55
CA LEU A 190 -6.85 19.07 -5.77
C LEU A 190 -7.96 19.58 -6.69
N LYS A 191 -9.11 18.90 -6.73
CA LYS A 191 -10.29 19.40 -7.44
C LYS A 191 -10.82 20.70 -6.83
N ASP A 192 -11.02 20.70 -5.52
CA ASP A 192 -11.56 21.86 -4.79
C ASP A 192 -10.62 23.08 -4.85
N THR A 193 -9.32 22.84 -5.03
CA THR A 193 -8.31 23.90 -5.23
C THR A 193 -8.05 24.24 -6.70
N GLY A 194 -8.78 23.65 -7.65
CA GLY A 194 -8.70 23.96 -9.08
C GLY A 194 -7.53 23.35 -9.84
N HIS A 195 -6.87 22.32 -9.29
CA HIS A 195 -5.73 21.63 -9.89
C HIS A 195 -6.11 20.35 -10.66
N LEU A 196 -7.32 19.82 -10.45
CA LEU A 196 -7.89 18.67 -11.17
C LEU A 196 -9.39 18.89 -11.44
N ASN A 197 -9.95 18.17 -12.41
CA ASN A 197 -11.39 18.22 -12.73
C ASN A 197 -12.15 16.94 -12.36
N ILE A 198 -11.48 15.94 -11.80
CA ILE A 198 -12.04 14.63 -11.45
C ILE A 198 -12.27 14.48 -9.94
N SER A 199 -13.23 13.63 -9.53
CA SER A 199 -13.53 13.33 -8.12
C SER A 199 -13.03 11.97 -7.65
N GLU A 200 -12.70 11.07 -8.57
CA GLU A 200 -12.20 9.72 -8.27
C GLU A 200 -10.99 9.44 -9.17
N PRO A 201 -9.81 9.08 -8.60
CA PRO A 201 -8.58 8.92 -9.38
C PRO A 201 -8.50 7.62 -10.17
N PHE A 202 -9.25 6.58 -9.77
CA PHE A 202 -9.14 5.23 -10.33
C PHE A 202 -10.52 4.70 -10.71
N ASN A 203 -10.77 4.46 -12.00
CA ASN A 203 -12.02 3.87 -12.51
C ASN A 203 -12.10 2.38 -12.20
N GLY A 204 -10.99 1.67 -12.40
CA GLY A 204 -10.84 0.25 -12.12
C GLY A 204 -9.75 0.03 -11.08
N MET A 205 -10.01 -0.85 -10.12
CA MET A 205 -9.01 -1.33 -9.16
C MET A 205 -8.94 -2.84 -9.23
N PHE A 206 -7.74 -3.36 -9.47
CA PHE A 206 -7.46 -4.80 -9.42
C PHE A 206 -6.42 -5.06 -8.34
N THR A 207 -6.80 -5.86 -7.35
CA THR A 207 -5.89 -6.25 -6.28
C THR A 207 -5.21 -7.56 -6.60
N GLN A 208 -3.91 -7.52 -6.91
CA GLN A 208 -3.17 -8.77 -7.10
C GLN A 208 -2.98 -9.54 -5.78
N GLY A 209 -2.88 -10.86 -5.89
CA GLY A 209 -2.43 -11.71 -4.80
C GLY A 209 -0.96 -11.51 -4.48
N MET A 210 -0.52 -12.04 -3.35
CA MET A 210 0.84 -11.91 -2.88
C MET A 210 1.76 -12.91 -3.58
N VAL A 211 3.00 -12.50 -3.85
CA VAL A 211 4.06 -13.45 -4.20
C VAL A 211 4.60 -14.05 -2.90
N CYS A 212 4.46 -15.37 -2.76
CA CYS A 212 4.81 -16.13 -1.57
C CYS A 212 6.04 -17.00 -1.81
N HIS A 213 6.88 -17.11 -0.79
CA HIS A 213 8.02 -18.01 -0.77
C HIS A 213 8.23 -18.60 0.62
N GLU A 214 8.81 -19.79 0.64
CA GLU A 214 9.23 -20.47 1.86
C GLU A 214 10.21 -19.60 2.65
N THR A 215 10.13 -19.71 3.97
CA THR A 215 11.02 -19.01 4.90
C THR A 215 12.04 -19.97 5.50
N TYR A 216 13.22 -19.47 5.87
CA TYR A 216 14.29 -20.28 6.45
C TYR A 216 14.86 -19.59 7.68
N GLN A 217 15.04 -20.35 8.75
CA GLN A 217 15.65 -19.87 9.99
C GLN A 217 16.80 -20.76 10.45
N ASN A 218 17.81 -20.16 11.05
CA ASN A 218 18.81 -20.91 11.80
C ASN A 218 18.29 -21.28 13.21
N ASN A 219 19.11 -21.97 13.99
CA ASN A 219 18.71 -22.39 15.35
C ASN A 219 18.53 -21.23 16.33
N ASN A 220 19.08 -20.05 16.02
CA ASN A 220 18.92 -18.83 16.81
C ASN A 220 17.65 -18.03 16.45
N GLY A 221 16.86 -18.51 15.48
CA GLY A 221 15.64 -17.84 15.01
C GLY A 221 15.88 -16.72 14.01
N GLU A 222 17.11 -16.55 13.52
CA GLU A 222 17.45 -15.53 12.52
C GLU A 222 17.01 -15.99 11.14
N TRP A 223 16.35 -15.09 10.39
CA TRP A 223 15.95 -15.36 9.01
C TRP A 223 17.16 -15.42 8.08
N ILE A 224 17.14 -16.38 7.16
CA ILE A 224 18.20 -16.65 6.17
C ILE A 224 17.64 -16.49 4.75
N GLU A 225 18.42 -15.86 3.87
CA GLU A 225 18.03 -15.63 2.48
C GLU A 225 18.02 -16.92 1.63
N PRO A 226 17.08 -17.08 0.68
CA PRO A 226 17.05 -18.20 -0.25
C PRO A 226 18.35 -18.37 -1.05
N SER A 227 19.08 -17.28 -1.29
CA SER A 227 20.37 -17.31 -2.00
C SER A 227 21.45 -18.10 -1.24
N LEU A 228 21.33 -18.22 0.09
CA LEU A 228 22.29 -18.85 0.99
C LEU A 228 21.92 -20.28 1.37
N ILE A 229 20.85 -20.86 0.81
CA ILE A 229 20.41 -22.23 1.13
C ILE A 229 20.88 -23.24 0.08
N THR A 230 21.24 -24.45 0.51
CA THR A 230 21.39 -25.60 -0.38
C THR A 230 20.74 -26.83 0.24
N VAL A 231 20.28 -27.76 -0.59
CA VAL A 231 19.72 -29.03 -0.13
C VAL A 231 20.78 -30.11 -0.25
N LYS A 232 21.08 -30.82 0.85
CA LYS A 232 21.93 -32.02 0.86
C LYS A 232 21.21 -33.12 1.64
N ASN A 233 21.09 -34.32 1.08
CA ASN A 233 20.44 -35.47 1.73
C ASN A 233 19.03 -35.16 2.29
N SER A 234 18.25 -34.37 1.56
CA SER A 234 16.91 -33.88 1.96
C SER A 234 16.89 -32.93 3.16
N GLU A 235 18.05 -32.50 3.67
CA GLU A 235 18.19 -31.44 4.66
C GLU A 235 18.52 -30.11 3.98
N ILE A 236 17.99 -29.03 4.55
CA ILE A 236 18.25 -27.66 4.09
C ILE A 236 19.38 -27.13 4.96
N ILE A 237 20.48 -26.76 4.33
CA ILE A 237 21.68 -26.29 5.01
C ILE A 237 22.11 -24.93 4.48
N HIS A 238 22.77 -24.15 5.32
CA HIS A 238 23.41 -22.90 4.92
C HIS A 238 24.64 -23.20 4.05
N LYS A 239 24.75 -22.56 2.88
CA LYS A 239 25.83 -22.79 1.90
C LYS A 239 27.22 -22.56 2.48
N GLU A 240 27.35 -21.52 3.29
CA GLU A 240 28.65 -21.05 3.80
C GLU A 240 29.04 -21.69 5.14
N THR A 241 28.14 -21.70 6.13
CA THR A 241 28.44 -22.22 7.47
C THR A 241 28.22 -23.73 7.60
N GLY A 242 27.44 -24.35 6.70
CA GLY A 242 27.04 -25.75 6.80
C GLY A 242 26.00 -26.05 7.88
N GLU A 243 25.48 -25.03 8.57
CA GLU A 243 24.44 -25.19 9.60
C GLU A 243 23.13 -25.70 8.99
N THR A 244 22.46 -26.63 9.67
CA THR A 244 21.10 -27.08 9.31
C THR A 244 20.08 -25.97 9.61
N LEU A 245 19.23 -25.69 8.63
CA LEU A 245 18.21 -24.64 8.69
C LEU A 245 16.81 -25.25 8.81
N ARG A 246 15.94 -24.58 9.55
CA ARG A 246 14.52 -24.90 9.62
C ARG A 246 13.78 -24.20 8.48
N LYS A 247 13.06 -24.98 7.68
CA LYS A 247 12.12 -24.48 6.67
C LYS A 247 10.74 -24.22 7.29
N GLY A 248 10.25 -23.00 7.11
CA GLY A 248 8.90 -22.58 7.45
C GLY A 248 7.92 -22.72 6.29
N PRO A 249 6.64 -22.38 6.51
CA PRO A 249 5.64 -22.36 5.45
C PRO A 249 5.97 -21.31 4.40
N SER A 250 5.32 -21.43 3.23
CA SER A 250 5.34 -20.36 2.23
C SER A 250 4.45 -19.21 2.69
N GLU A 251 5.02 -18.01 2.70
CA GLU A 251 4.36 -16.79 3.15
C GLU A 251 4.76 -15.64 2.23
N LYS A 252 4.05 -14.51 2.31
CA LYS A 252 4.37 -13.32 1.48
C LYS A 252 5.86 -12.98 1.55
N MET A 253 6.45 -12.69 0.40
CA MET A 253 7.83 -12.22 0.33
C MET A 253 7.96 -10.88 1.06
N SER A 254 8.96 -10.77 1.94
CA SER A 254 9.23 -9.53 2.68
C SER A 254 10.70 -9.42 3.07
N LYS A 255 11.19 -8.18 3.12
CA LYS A 255 12.57 -7.90 3.57
C LYS A 255 12.81 -8.35 5.02
N SER A 256 11.81 -8.23 5.89
CA SER A 256 11.93 -8.59 7.31
C SER A 256 12.08 -10.10 7.55
N LYS A 257 11.45 -10.94 6.71
CA LYS A 257 11.60 -12.41 6.75
C LYS A 257 12.70 -12.95 5.84
N LYS A 258 13.39 -12.06 5.11
CA LYS A 258 14.46 -12.38 4.15
C LYS A 258 14.11 -13.47 3.12
N ASN A 259 12.82 -13.72 2.84
CA ASN A 259 12.36 -14.73 1.89
C ASN A 259 12.16 -14.18 0.46
N VAL A 260 12.72 -13.01 0.16
CA VAL A 260 12.61 -12.39 -1.17
C VAL A 260 13.53 -13.14 -2.15
N VAL A 261 12.99 -13.50 -3.31
CA VAL A 261 13.79 -14.02 -4.41
C VAL A 261 14.04 -12.91 -5.42
N ASP A 262 15.31 -12.61 -5.69
CA ASP A 262 15.68 -11.60 -6.69
C ASP A 262 15.38 -12.12 -8.11
N PRO A 263 14.46 -11.47 -8.86
CA PRO A 263 14.11 -11.88 -10.21
C PRO A 263 15.29 -11.80 -11.19
N SER A 264 16.31 -10.98 -10.90
CA SER A 264 17.51 -10.83 -11.75
C SER A 264 18.25 -12.14 -11.98
N THR A 265 18.26 -13.02 -10.97
CA THR A 265 18.87 -14.35 -11.06
C THR A 265 18.17 -15.22 -12.11
N ILE A 266 16.84 -15.20 -12.13
CA ILE A 266 16.01 -15.91 -13.09
C ILE A 266 16.15 -15.30 -14.47
N ILE A 267 16.08 -13.98 -14.58
CA ILE A 267 16.18 -13.29 -15.88
C ILE A 267 17.52 -13.63 -16.53
N LYS A 268 18.62 -13.65 -15.77
CA LYS A 268 19.94 -14.06 -16.27
C LYS A 268 19.98 -15.54 -16.70
N LYS A 269 19.36 -16.45 -15.95
CA LYS A 269 19.40 -17.90 -16.21
C LYS A 269 18.43 -18.37 -17.30
N PHE A 270 17.24 -17.77 -17.37
CA PHE A 270 16.12 -18.26 -18.17
C PHE A 270 15.50 -17.22 -19.12
N GLY A 271 15.92 -15.94 -19.04
CA GLY A 271 15.37 -14.84 -19.83
C GLY A 271 14.11 -14.21 -19.22
N ALA A 272 13.85 -12.96 -19.59
CA ALA A 272 12.74 -12.17 -19.07
C ALA A 272 11.36 -12.78 -19.40
N ASP A 273 11.18 -13.33 -20.61
CA ASP A 273 9.92 -13.95 -21.02
C ASP A 273 9.57 -15.18 -20.17
N THR A 274 10.58 -15.95 -19.75
CA THR A 274 10.35 -17.09 -18.84
C THR A 274 9.82 -16.61 -17.50
N ALA A 275 10.41 -15.54 -16.94
CA ALA A 275 9.95 -14.97 -15.68
C ALA A 275 8.52 -14.43 -15.80
N ARG A 276 8.23 -13.67 -16.86
CA ARG A 276 6.88 -13.12 -17.13
C ARG A 276 5.86 -14.23 -17.30
N TRP A 277 6.17 -15.25 -18.10
CA TRP A 277 5.26 -16.37 -18.35
C TRP A 277 5.01 -17.17 -17.07
N PHE A 278 6.03 -17.42 -16.25
CA PHE A 278 5.86 -18.08 -14.97
C PHE A 278 4.86 -17.34 -14.07
N VAL A 279 5.06 -16.03 -13.85
CA VAL A 279 4.17 -15.21 -13.02
C VAL A 279 2.74 -15.19 -13.57
N LEU A 280 2.56 -15.14 -14.89
CA LEU A 280 1.24 -15.05 -15.52
C LEU A 280 0.50 -16.38 -15.68
N SER A 281 1.20 -17.52 -15.60
CA SER A 281 0.60 -18.84 -15.90
C SER A 281 0.36 -19.72 -14.67
N ASP A 282 1.01 -19.43 -13.54
CA ASP A 282 0.92 -20.26 -12.34
C ASP A 282 -0.45 -20.15 -11.65
N SER A 283 -0.91 -18.92 -11.40
CA SER A 283 -2.14 -18.66 -10.66
C SER A 283 -2.91 -17.45 -11.24
N PRO A 284 -4.25 -17.41 -11.10
CA PRO A 284 -5.03 -16.20 -11.40
C PRO A 284 -4.44 -14.98 -10.68
N PRO A 285 -4.41 -13.79 -11.30
CA PRO A 285 -3.69 -12.64 -10.74
C PRO A 285 -4.16 -12.18 -9.36
N GLU A 286 -5.40 -12.47 -8.98
CA GLU A 286 -6.00 -12.17 -7.67
C GLU A 286 -5.62 -13.17 -6.56
N ARG A 287 -4.99 -14.30 -6.90
CA ARG A 287 -4.56 -15.34 -5.95
C ARG A 287 -3.07 -15.24 -5.66
N ASP A 288 -2.69 -15.69 -4.47
CA ASP A 288 -1.29 -15.79 -4.09
C ASP A 288 -0.54 -16.74 -5.03
N ILE A 289 0.64 -16.29 -5.49
CA ILE A 289 1.54 -17.09 -6.33
C ILE A 289 2.60 -17.72 -5.42
N PHE A 290 2.77 -19.03 -5.52
CA PHE A 290 3.80 -19.76 -4.77
C PHE A 290 5.05 -19.90 -5.63
N TRP A 291 6.06 -19.09 -5.31
CA TRP A 291 7.27 -19.05 -6.08
C TRP A 291 8.06 -20.38 -5.99
N SER A 292 8.40 -20.97 -7.14
CA SER A 292 9.15 -22.22 -7.22
C SER A 292 10.09 -22.27 -8.42
N GLU A 293 11.30 -22.84 -8.23
CA GLU A 293 12.26 -23.00 -9.34
C GLU A 293 11.75 -23.98 -10.41
N SER A 294 11.04 -25.03 -10.00
CA SER A 294 10.43 -25.99 -10.92
C SER A 294 9.37 -25.34 -11.83
N GLY A 295 8.55 -24.43 -11.30
CA GLY A 295 7.58 -23.66 -12.08
C GLY A 295 8.26 -22.78 -13.14
N VAL A 296 9.34 -22.10 -12.75
CA VAL A 296 10.15 -21.27 -13.65
C VAL A 296 10.78 -22.10 -14.77
N GLU A 297 11.35 -23.26 -14.44
CA GLU A 297 11.90 -24.17 -15.44
C GLU A 297 10.85 -24.69 -16.42
N ALA A 298 9.64 -24.99 -15.93
CA ALA A 298 8.52 -25.45 -16.75
C ALA A 298 8.09 -24.36 -17.74
N ALA A 299 7.95 -23.11 -17.29
CA ALA A 299 7.68 -21.96 -18.16
C ALA A 299 8.75 -21.81 -19.25
N GLY A 300 10.03 -21.94 -18.89
CA GLY A 300 11.12 -21.86 -19.87
C GLY A 300 11.10 -23.01 -20.88
N LYS A 301 10.74 -24.24 -20.46
CA LYS A 301 10.56 -25.39 -21.36
C LYS A 301 9.42 -25.12 -22.35
N PHE A 302 8.32 -24.51 -21.89
CA PHE A 302 7.19 -24.15 -22.74
C PHE A 302 7.57 -23.13 -23.81
N ILE A 303 8.27 -22.05 -23.44
CA ILE A 303 8.74 -21.04 -24.41
C ILE A 303 9.68 -21.66 -25.45
N ARG A 304 10.63 -22.50 -25.02
CA ARG A 304 11.52 -23.23 -25.95
C ARG A 304 10.75 -24.16 -26.88
N LYS A 305 9.64 -24.76 -26.41
CA LYS A 305 8.77 -25.59 -27.26
C LYS A 305 8.13 -24.74 -28.37
N ILE A 306 7.57 -23.58 -28.05
CA ILE A 306 7.00 -22.64 -29.05
C ILE A 306 8.07 -22.28 -30.09
N TRP A 307 9.24 -21.86 -29.64
CA TRP A 307 10.36 -21.49 -30.51
C TRP A 307 10.76 -22.62 -31.47
N ASN A 308 10.91 -23.84 -30.94
CA ASN A 308 11.26 -25.01 -31.74
C ASN A 308 10.16 -25.38 -32.74
N THR A 309 8.89 -25.27 -32.36
CA THR A 309 7.75 -25.49 -33.25
C THR A 309 7.77 -24.51 -34.42
N ILE A 310 7.94 -23.21 -34.15
CA ILE A 310 8.02 -22.17 -35.19
C ILE A 310 9.20 -22.43 -36.15
N ASN A 311 10.38 -22.75 -35.61
CA ASN A 311 11.56 -23.05 -36.45
C ASN A 311 11.36 -24.31 -37.32
N GLN A 312 10.68 -25.32 -36.80
CA GLN A 312 10.33 -26.50 -37.59
C GLN A 312 9.34 -26.16 -38.71
N LEU A 313 8.30 -25.38 -38.41
CA LEU A 313 7.35 -24.90 -39.43
C LEU A 313 8.05 -24.07 -40.52
N ASN A 314 8.97 -23.18 -40.14
CA ASN A 314 9.76 -22.39 -41.08
C ASN A 314 10.67 -23.25 -41.97
N ALA A 315 11.30 -24.28 -41.41
CA ALA A 315 12.12 -25.22 -42.18
C ALA A 315 11.27 -26.03 -43.18
N LEU A 316 10.07 -26.45 -42.78
CA LEU A 316 9.11 -27.13 -43.65
C LEU A 316 8.63 -26.22 -44.79
N ALA A 317 8.32 -24.96 -44.49
CA ALA A 317 7.88 -23.98 -45.49
C ALA A 317 8.96 -23.68 -46.54
N LYS A 318 10.25 -23.73 -46.16
CA LYS A 318 11.39 -23.52 -47.07
C LYS A 318 11.80 -24.78 -47.86
N GLY A 319 11.03 -25.87 -47.81
CA GLY A 319 11.32 -27.11 -48.53
C GLY A 319 12.52 -27.90 -47.98
N ASN A 320 13.03 -27.55 -46.80
CA ASN A 320 14.19 -28.19 -46.19
C ASN A 320 13.75 -29.44 -45.40
N THR A 321 13.20 -30.44 -46.08
CA THR A 321 12.65 -31.66 -45.46
C THR A 321 13.66 -32.81 -45.46
N LYS A 322 14.45 -32.91 -44.39
CA LYS A 322 15.28 -34.10 -44.13
C LYS A 322 14.61 -35.19 -43.26
N ASN A 323 13.33 -35.09 -42.88
CA ASN A 323 12.67 -36.16 -42.10
C ASN A 323 11.13 -36.05 -42.07
N GLU A 324 10.43 -36.93 -42.80
CA GLU A 324 8.96 -37.04 -42.80
C GLU A 324 8.37 -37.42 -41.43
N ASN A 325 9.10 -38.20 -40.62
CA ASN A 325 8.66 -38.61 -39.28
C ASN A 325 8.50 -37.44 -38.28
N LYS A 326 9.20 -36.31 -38.48
CA LYS A 326 9.00 -35.10 -37.65
C LYS A 326 7.73 -34.34 -38.01
N LYS A 327 7.25 -34.46 -39.25
CA LYS A 327 6.05 -33.77 -39.75
C LYS A 327 4.78 -34.27 -39.04
N LYS A 328 4.69 -35.59 -38.79
CA LYS A 328 3.56 -36.21 -38.07
C LYS A 328 3.48 -35.80 -36.60
N ARG A 329 4.62 -35.59 -35.93
CA ARG A 329 4.69 -35.28 -34.48
C ARG A 329 4.36 -33.82 -34.13
N LEU A 330 4.32 -32.92 -35.12
CA LEU A 330 3.95 -31.51 -34.96
C LEU A 330 2.44 -31.27 -35.02
N LEU A 331 1.69 -32.20 -35.62
CA LEU A 331 0.25 -32.09 -35.91
C LEU A 331 -0.62 -32.91 -34.94
N THR A 332 -0.01 -33.52 -33.93
CA THR A 332 -0.63 -34.31 -32.86
C THR A 332 -0.14 -33.82 -31.52
#